data_AF-A0A7V8RYN3-F1
#
_entry.id   AF-A0A7V8RYN3-F1
#
_cell.length_a   1.000
_cell.length_b   1.000
_cell.length_c   1.000
_cell.angle_alpha   90.00
_cell.angle_beta   90.00
_cell.angle_gamma   90.00
#
_symmetry.space_group_name_H-M   'P 1'
#
loop_
_entity.id
_entity.type
_entity.pdbx_description
1 polymer ?
#
loop_
_entity_poly.entity_id
_entity_poly.type
_entity_poly.pdbx_seq_one_letter_code
_entity_poly.pdbx_strand_id
1 'polypeptide(L)'
;MGKWIGVTVLALLGFSLLGGQYSLIGLVMLAGAGLIIWLAIRGSGSSRSYSVPARPGQLSSARFDAREELASAEHSAARMVRAAQENAEAEGREALRAAMTFLASEPRWM
;
A
#
# COMPACT_ATOMS: atom_id res chain seq x y z
N MET A 1 -17.21 12.70 2.33
CA MET A 1 -17.67 11.92 3.51
C MET A 1 -17.22 10.45 3.50
N GLY A 2 -17.00 9.80 2.35
CA GLY A 2 -16.56 8.38 2.29
C GLY A 2 -15.21 8.03 2.93
N LYS A 3 -14.35 9.02 3.20
CA LYS A 3 -13.02 8.81 3.80
C LYS A 3 -13.09 8.22 5.22
N TRP A 4 -14.13 8.55 5.98
CA TRP A 4 -14.30 8.05 7.34
C TRP A 4 -14.78 6.60 7.37
N ILE A 5 -15.62 6.21 6.41
CA ILE A 5 -16.13 4.83 6.28
C ILE A 5 -15.00 3.83 6.03
N GLY A 6 -14.02 4.18 5.18
CA GLY A 6 -12.85 3.33 4.94
C GLY A 6 -12.01 3.13 6.22
N VAL A 7 -11.85 4.19 7.02
CA VAL A 7 -11.12 4.12 8.30
C VAL A 7 -11.87 3.24 9.32
N THR A 8 -13.19 3.35 9.42
CA THR A 8 -13.99 2.56 10.37
C THR A 8 -14.05 1.09 9.99
N VAL A 9 -14.20 0.76 8.69
CA VAL A 9 -14.19 -0.62 8.21
C VAL A 9 -12.82 -1.26 8.41
N LEU A 10 -11.73 -0.53 8.15
CA LEU A 10 -10.37 -1.03 8.35
C LEU A 10 -10.07 -1.29 9.84
N ALA A 11 -10.51 -0.39 10.73
CA ALA A 11 -10.37 -0.56 12.17
C ALA A 11 -11.14 -1.79 12.68
N LEU A 12 -12.37 -1.99 12.20
CA LEU A 12 -13.18 -3.18 12.52
C LEU A 12 -12.57 -4.47 11.97
N LEU A 13 -12.04 -4.45 10.74
CA LEU A 13 -11.38 -5.61 10.13
C LEU A 13 -10.13 -6.01 10.92
N GLY A 14 -9.34 -5.03 11.35
CA GLY A 14 -8.15 -5.25 12.16
C GLY A 14 -8.44 -5.74 13.57
N PHE A 15 -9.49 -5.22 14.19
CA PHE A 15 -9.95 -5.71 15.48
C PHE A 15 -10.44 -7.17 15.41
N SER A 16 -11.02 -7.58 14.28
CA SER A 16 -11.44 -8.98 14.04
C SER A 16 -10.27 -9.97 13.91
N LEU A 17 -9.06 -9.49 13.59
CA LEU A 17 -7.85 -10.32 13.45
C LEU A 17 -7.10 -10.52 14.78
N LEU A 18 -7.48 -9.80 15.84
CA LEU A 18 -6.79 -9.82 17.14
C LEU A 18 -6.96 -11.12 17.95
N GLY A 19 -7.81 -12.05 17.52
CA GLY A 19 -8.18 -13.26 18.27
C GLY A 19 -7.26 -14.48 18.15
N GLY A 20 -6.11 -14.39 17.45
CA GLY A 20 -5.23 -15.54 17.17
C GLY A 20 -3.79 -15.39 17.66
N GLN A 21 -3.02 -16.51 17.68
CA GLN A 21 -1.60 -16.58 18.09
C GLN A 21 -0.66 -15.64 17.31
N TYR A 22 -1.10 -15.09 16.18
CA TYR A 22 -0.34 -14.15 15.31
C TYR A 22 -0.88 -12.72 15.36
N SER A 23 -1.64 -12.37 16.40
CA SER A 23 -2.28 -11.07 16.59
C SER A 23 -1.32 -9.88 16.45
N LEU A 24 -0.06 -10.06 16.86
CA LEU A 24 0.97 -9.01 16.77
C LEU A 24 1.39 -8.72 15.31
N ILE A 25 1.59 -9.76 14.48
CA ILE A 25 1.84 -9.61 13.04
C ILE A 25 0.61 -8.99 12.35
N GLY A 26 -0.60 -9.41 12.73
CA GLY A 26 -1.84 -8.86 12.22
C GLY A 26 -1.98 -7.36 12.49
N LEU A 27 -1.61 -6.91 13.68
CA LEU A 27 -1.63 -5.49 14.07
C LEU A 27 -0.60 -4.66 13.30
N VAL A 28 0.60 -5.20 13.04
CA VAL A 28 1.63 -4.53 12.23
C VAL A 28 1.19 -4.37 10.78
N MET A 29 0.64 -5.42 10.18
CA MET A 29 0.08 -5.36 8.82
C MET A 29 -1.09 -4.38 8.71
N LEU A 30 -1.95 -4.33 9.73
CA LEU A 30 -3.05 -3.37 9.79
C LEU A 30 -2.56 -1.92 9.89
N ALA A 31 -1.56 -1.67 10.75
CA ALA A 31 -0.95 -0.36 10.88
C ALA A 31 -0.29 0.08 9.56
N GLY A 32 0.40 -0.84 8.87
CA GLY A 32 0.96 -0.61 7.54
C GLY A 32 -0.09 -0.25 6.50
N ALA A 33 -1.19 -1.02 6.42
CA ALA A 33 -2.29 -0.74 5.51
C ALA A 33 -2.96 0.62 5.79
N GLY A 34 -3.17 0.94 7.07
CA GLY A 34 -3.73 2.24 7.48
C GLY A 34 -2.83 3.41 7.13
N LEU A 35 -1.51 3.27 7.29
CA LEU A 35 -0.52 4.28 6.94
C LEU A 35 -0.51 4.55 5.42
N ILE A 36 -0.55 3.50 4.60
CA ILE A 36 -0.59 3.61 3.13
C ILE A 36 -1.84 4.36 2.68
N ILE A 37 -3.01 4.02 3.24
CA ILE A 37 -4.28 4.70 2.93
C ILE A 37 -4.23 6.17 3.35
N TRP A 38 -3.67 6.47 4.53
CA TRP A 38 -3.54 7.84 5.02
C TRP A 38 -2.62 8.69 4.13
N LEU A 39 -1.49 8.13 3.68
CA LEU A 39 -0.58 8.75 2.73
C LEU A 39 -1.27 8.99 1.37
N ALA A 40 -2.02 8.02 0.86
CA ALA A 40 -2.75 8.14 -0.40
C ALA A 40 -3.82 9.25 -0.36
N ILE A 41 -4.54 9.36 0.76
CA ILE A 41 -5.56 10.40 0.95
C ILE A 41 -4.91 11.79 1.03
N ARG A 42 -3.77 11.91 1.73
CA ARG A 42 -3.04 13.18 1.91
C ARG A 42 -2.36 13.64 0.61
N GLY A 43 -1.84 12.72 -0.20
CA GLY A 43 -1.22 13.04 -1.49
C GLY A 43 -2.19 13.60 -2.54
N SER A 44 -3.47 13.21 -2.51
CA SER A 44 -4.47 13.66 -3.50
C SER A 44 -4.84 15.15 -3.46
N GLY A 45 -4.43 15.90 -2.43
CA GLY A 45 -4.87 17.29 -2.20
C GLY A 45 -3.90 18.39 -2.65
N SER A 46 -2.67 18.05 -3.04
CA SER A 46 -1.56 19.02 -3.17
C SER A 46 -1.28 19.49 -4.61
N SER A 47 -2.28 19.54 -5.49
CA SER A 47 -2.10 19.99 -6.89
C SER A 47 -2.98 21.17 -7.27
N ARG A 48 -3.42 22.00 -6.30
CA ARG A 48 -4.05 23.29 -6.62
C ARG A 48 -2.98 24.34 -6.89
N SER A 49 -2.35 24.25 -8.04
CA SER A 49 -1.53 25.32 -8.61
C SER A 49 -2.45 26.46 -9.05
N TYR A 50 -2.27 27.65 -8.47
CA TYR A 50 -2.97 28.87 -8.84
C TYR A 50 -2.68 29.22 -10.32
N SER A 51 -3.68 29.11 -11.20
CA SER A 51 -3.51 29.31 -12.65
C SER A 51 -3.88 30.73 -13.09
N VAL A 52 -2.89 31.47 -13.60
CA VAL A 52 -3.09 32.69 -14.43
C VAL A 52 -3.75 32.28 -15.76
N PRO A 53 -4.59 33.11 -16.41
CA PRO A 53 -5.26 32.72 -17.66
C PRO A 53 -4.23 32.43 -18.77
N ALA A 54 -3.99 31.14 -19.05
CA ALA A 54 -3.02 30.70 -20.04
C ALA A 54 -3.56 30.92 -21.46
N ARG A 55 -2.71 31.44 -22.36
CA ARG A 55 -3.04 31.57 -23.80
C ARG A 55 -3.19 30.17 -24.44
N PRO A 56 -4.03 30.00 -25.48
CA PRO A 56 -4.43 28.67 -26.00
C PRO A 56 -3.27 27.71 -26.33
N GLY A 57 -2.16 28.21 -26.89
CA GLY A 57 -0.99 27.39 -27.22
C GLY A 57 -0.14 26.94 -26.02
N GLN A 58 -0.14 27.70 -24.93
CA GLN A 58 0.54 27.33 -23.67
C GLN A 58 -0.25 26.25 -22.91
N LEU A 59 -1.56 26.17 -23.16
CA LEU A 59 -2.46 25.19 -22.55
C LEU A 59 -2.32 23.80 -23.19
N SER A 60 -1.99 23.72 -24.49
CA SER A 60 -1.73 22.45 -25.16
C SER A 60 -0.38 21.84 -24.79
N SER A 61 0.68 22.65 -24.68
CA SER A 61 2.01 22.19 -24.25
C SER A 61 1.96 21.71 -22.80
N ALA A 62 1.38 22.50 -21.89
CA ALA A 62 1.26 22.12 -20.49
C ALA A 62 0.47 20.82 -20.27
N ARG A 63 -0.52 20.51 -21.13
CA ARG A 63 -1.25 19.22 -21.07
C ARG A 63 -0.42 18.05 -21.57
N PHE A 64 0.47 18.28 -22.54
CA PHE A 64 1.36 17.25 -23.05
C PHE A 64 2.42 16.92 -21.99
N ASP A 65 3.08 17.94 -21.45
CA ASP A 65 4.09 17.79 -20.39
C ASP A 65 3.50 17.10 -19.16
N ALA A 66 2.30 17.52 -18.72
CA ALA A 66 1.62 16.88 -17.59
C ALA A 66 1.26 15.41 -17.84
N ARG A 67 0.93 15.03 -19.08
CA ARG A 67 0.63 13.63 -19.43
C ARG A 67 1.90 12.77 -19.46
N GLU A 68 3.00 13.33 -19.94
CA GLU A 68 4.29 12.65 -19.94
C GLU A 68 4.80 12.44 -18.51
N GLU A 69 4.72 13.46 -17.66
CA GLU A 69 5.04 13.34 -16.24
C GLU A 69 4.16 12.29 -15.56
N LEU A 70 2.84 12.31 -15.81
CA LEU A 70 1.91 11.34 -15.24
C LEU A 70 2.25 9.91 -15.68
N ALA A 71 2.50 9.69 -16.97
CA ALA A 71 2.88 8.37 -17.48
C ALA A 71 4.18 7.87 -16.86
N SER A 72 5.17 8.75 -16.68
CA SER A 72 6.44 8.41 -16.02
C SER A 72 6.24 8.04 -14.54
N ALA A 73 5.39 8.78 -13.84
CA ALA A 73 5.05 8.56 -12.45
C ALA A 73 4.28 7.26 -12.25
N GLU A 74 3.30 6.98 -13.11
CA GLU A 74 2.54 5.72 -13.12
C GLU A 74 3.47 4.52 -13.36
N HIS A 75 4.40 4.63 -14.32
CA HIS A 75 5.36 3.57 -14.57
C HIS A 75 6.29 3.32 -13.37
N SER A 76 6.74 4.39 -12.72
CA SER A 76 7.54 4.30 -11.50
C SER A 76 6.78 3.64 -10.36
N ALA A 77 5.52 4.04 -10.15
CA ALA A 77 4.63 3.45 -9.15
C ALA A 77 4.40 1.95 -9.41
N ALA A 78 4.14 1.57 -10.66
CA ALA A 78 3.96 0.17 -11.04
C ALA A 78 5.22 -0.67 -10.82
N ARG A 79 6.42 -0.10 -10.98
CA ARG A 79 7.68 -0.79 -10.61
C ARG A 79 7.82 -0.96 -9.11
N MET A 80 7.52 0.08 -8.33
CA MET A 80 7.59 0.00 -6.86
C MET A 80 6.62 -1.03 -6.29
N VAL A 81 5.39 -1.10 -6.82
CA VAL A 81 4.39 -2.09 -6.39
C VAL A 81 4.84 -3.51 -6.70
N ARG A 82 5.37 -3.76 -7.91
CA ARG A 82 5.90 -5.08 -8.27
C ARG A 82 7.07 -5.50 -7.39
N ALA A 83 8.02 -4.60 -7.15
CA ALA A 83 9.15 -4.88 -6.25
C ALA A 83 8.68 -5.19 -4.81
N ALA A 84 7.68 -4.46 -4.32
CA ALA A 84 7.09 -4.72 -3.01
C ALA A 84 6.41 -6.10 -2.94
N GLN A 85 5.68 -6.49 -3.99
CA GLN A 85 5.06 -7.79 -4.09
C GLN A 85 6.09 -8.92 -4.11
N GLU A 86 7.14 -8.81 -4.93
CA GLU A 86 8.22 -9.79 -5.02
C GLU A 86 8.92 -10.00 -3.67
N ASN A 87 9.18 -8.90 -2.95
CA ASN A 87 9.76 -8.96 -1.61
C ASN A 87 8.84 -9.65 -0.61
N ALA A 88 7.55 -9.32 -0.62
CA ALA A 88 6.56 -9.94 0.27
C ALA A 88 6.41 -11.45 -0.02
N GLU A 89 6.44 -11.85 -1.30
CA GLU A 89 6.41 -13.26 -1.69
C GLU A 89 7.69 -14.01 -1.28
N ALA A 90 8.85 -13.37 -1.33
CA ALA A 90 10.11 -13.95 -0.85
C ALA A 90 10.07 -14.16 0.67
N GLU A 91 9.68 -13.14 1.42
CA GLU A 91 9.57 -13.18 2.88
C GLU A 91 8.51 -14.21 3.33
N GLY A 92 7.36 -14.28 2.65
CA GLY A 92 6.33 -15.28 2.91
C GLY A 92 6.80 -16.72 2.67
N ARG A 93 7.61 -16.96 1.62
CA ARG A 93 8.21 -18.27 1.35
C ARG A 93 9.22 -18.67 2.41
N GLU A 94 10.03 -17.73 2.89
CA GLU A 94 10.98 -17.97 3.98
C GLU A 94 10.27 -18.28 5.29
N ALA A 95 9.24 -17.51 5.64
CA ALA A 95 8.42 -17.75 6.83
C ALA A 95 7.74 -19.12 6.78
N LEU A 96 7.19 -19.52 5.62
CA LEU A 96 6.59 -20.85 5.44
C LEU A 96 7.63 -21.96 5.63
N ARG A 97 8.84 -21.80 5.07
CA ARG A 97 9.92 -22.77 5.23
C ARG A 97 10.36 -22.88 6.69
N ALA A 98 10.46 -21.77 7.41
CA ALA A 98 10.78 -21.75 8.82
C ALA A 98 9.69 -22.48 9.65
N ALA A 99 8.42 -22.22 9.37
CA ALA A 99 7.29 -22.89 10.02
C ALA A 99 7.27 -24.41 9.75
N MET A 100 7.54 -24.84 8.51
CA MET A 100 7.64 -26.28 8.20
C MET A 100 8.82 -26.94 8.91
N THR A 101 9.96 -26.26 8.99
CA THR A 101 11.13 -26.75 9.73
C THR A 101 10.82 -26.90 11.21
N PHE A 102 10.15 -25.91 11.79
CA PHE A 102 9.69 -25.95 13.18
C PHE A 102 8.77 -27.14 13.43
N LEU A 103 7.73 -27.32 12.60
CA LEU A 103 6.78 -28.44 12.74
C LEU A 103 7.46 -29.81 12.57
N ALA A 104 8.43 -29.92 11.66
CA ALA A 104 9.20 -31.15 11.46
C ALA A 104 10.14 -31.48 12.63
N SER A 105 10.62 -30.45 13.34
CA SER A 105 11.50 -30.60 14.52
C SER A 105 10.75 -30.94 15.81
N GLU A 106 9.43 -30.86 15.79
CA GLU A 106 8.60 -31.07 16.96
C GLU A 106 8.56 -32.57 17.33
N PRO A 107 9.03 -32.97 18.54
CA PRO A 107 9.08 -34.37 18.93
C PRO A 107 7.65 -34.91 19.05
N ARG A 108 7.30 -35.85 18.16
CA ARG A 108 6.11 -36.68 18.32
C ARG A 108 6.35 -37.61 19.50
N TRP A 109 5.91 -37.21 20.68
CA TRP A 109 5.79 -38.09 21.84
C TRP A 109 4.81 -39.22 21.46
N MET A 110 5.36 -40.39 21.15
CA MET A 110 4.65 -41.68 21.11
C MET A 110 4.92 -42.44 22.39
#